data_AF-X1HI60-F1
#
_entry.id   AF-X1HI60-F1
#
_cell.length_a   1.000
_cell.length_b   1.000
_cell.length_c   1.000
_cell.angle_alpha   90.00
_cell.angle_beta   90.00
_cell.angle_gamma   90.00
#
_symmetry.space_group_name_H-M   'P 1'
#
loop_
_entity.id
_entity.type
_entity.pdbx_description
1 polymer ?
#
loop_
_entity_poly.entity_id
_entity_poly.type
_entity_poly.pdbx_seq_one_letter_code
_entity_poly.pdbx_strand_id
1 'polypeptide(L)'
;MGIKDKSTYGEFYWAMQVEANFLEQETYERELAPFVADYINELVGLDKLPSGFQSLIGQIKSPTQQATANVLMRFASEVADNVVGKVTDPAIRPASYASEAHFHSLKLNAGQAATLFSRKKILEDMYNERIGWAGYEPVEAKFYYDSMRPYPTIPDLVLYSRYLGDPKNVWSTLEKLYDVDPTDYPIWEWLGLQRINTIQAQTLLKRGFYTEYDFYNEIERIGWPDFEHETIRELAYILPNPMLLVQ
;
A
#
# COMPACT_ATOMS: atom_id res chain seq x y z
N MET A 1 -41.57 -20.06 44.76
CA MET A 1 -41.98 -18.64 44.81
C MET A 1 -43.04 -18.42 43.75
N GLY A 2 -44.30 -18.36 44.17
CA GLY A 2 -45.43 -18.27 43.26
C GLY A 2 -45.64 -16.85 42.74
N ILE A 3 -45.53 -16.64 41.43
CA ILE A 3 -45.85 -15.35 40.78
C ILE A 3 -47.38 -15.11 40.77
N LYS A 4 -48.18 -16.19 40.79
CA LYS A 4 -49.65 -16.13 40.71
C LYS A 4 -50.35 -16.00 42.06
N ASP A 5 -49.86 -16.67 43.10
CA ASP A 5 -50.40 -16.59 44.46
C ASP A 5 -49.35 -16.02 45.40
N LYS A 6 -49.44 -14.71 45.63
CA LYS A 6 -48.48 -13.90 46.38
C LYS A 6 -48.80 -14.03 47.88
N SER A 7 -48.14 -14.96 48.58
CA SER A 7 -48.45 -15.25 50.00
C SER A 7 -47.52 -14.55 50.99
N THR A 8 -46.31 -14.18 50.56
CA THR A 8 -45.29 -13.54 51.38
C THR A 8 -44.77 -12.25 50.73
N TYR A 9 -44.21 -11.34 51.53
CA TYR A 9 -43.67 -10.06 51.04
C TYR A 9 -42.54 -10.26 50.00
N GLY A 10 -41.70 -11.29 50.15
CA GLY A 10 -40.65 -11.62 49.19
C GLY A 10 -41.18 -12.13 47.84
N GLU A 11 -42.27 -12.90 47.85
CA GLU A 11 -42.95 -13.35 46.62
C GLU A 11 -43.68 -12.19 45.93
N PHE A 12 -44.26 -11.28 46.71
CA PHE A 12 -44.86 -10.06 46.19
C PHE A 12 -43.81 -9.16 45.52
N TYR A 13 -42.68 -8.91 46.19
CA TYR A 13 -41.59 -8.09 45.64
C TYR A 13 -41.01 -8.70 44.36
N TRP A 14 -40.78 -10.01 44.33
CA TRP A 14 -40.28 -10.71 43.14
C TRP A 14 -41.29 -10.73 41.99
N ALA A 15 -42.57 -10.99 42.28
CA ALA A 15 -43.62 -10.97 41.26
C ALA A 15 -43.81 -9.57 40.68
N MET A 16 -43.76 -8.54 41.52
CA MET A 16 -43.83 -7.14 41.07
C MET A 16 -42.60 -6.75 40.23
N GLN A 17 -41.42 -7.29 40.52
CA GLN A 17 -40.22 -7.07 39.70
C GLN A 17 -40.31 -7.76 38.33
N VAL A 18 -40.89 -8.97 38.25
CA VAL A 18 -41.14 -9.67 36.99
C VAL A 18 -42.25 -8.99 36.18
N GLU A 19 -43.31 -8.52 36.84
CA GLU A 19 -44.38 -7.73 36.22
C GLU A 19 -43.87 -6.37 35.71
N ALA A 20 -43.00 -5.70 36.48
CA ALA A 20 -42.33 -4.47 36.04
C ALA A 20 -41.44 -4.71 34.82
N ASN A 21 -40.64 -5.78 34.81
CA ASN A 21 -39.84 -6.16 33.64
C ASN A 21 -40.70 -6.50 32.42
N PHE A 22 -41.88 -7.10 32.62
CA PHE A 22 -42.83 -7.41 31.55
C PHE A 22 -43.46 -6.14 30.97
N LEU A 23 -43.87 -5.22 31.83
CA LEU A 23 -44.42 -3.91 31.45
C LEU A 23 -43.37 -3.04 30.74
N GLU A 24 -42.13 -3.03 31.21
CA GLU A 24 -41.02 -2.36 30.53
C GLU A 24 -40.81 -2.98 29.13
N GLN A 25 -40.75 -4.31 29.02
CA GLN A 25 -40.57 -5.01 27.73
C GLN A 25 -41.73 -4.78 26.74
N GLU A 26 -42.97 -4.80 27.20
CA GLU A 26 -44.15 -4.47 26.37
C GLU A 26 -44.12 -3.01 25.91
N THR A 27 -43.63 -2.11 26.78
CA THR A 27 -43.40 -0.70 26.43
C THR A 27 -42.29 -0.57 25.40
N TYR A 28 -41.19 -1.31 25.52
CA TYR A 28 -40.10 -1.36 24.53
C TYR A 28 -40.57 -1.89 23.17
N GLU A 29 -41.31 -3.01 23.13
CA GLU A 29 -41.85 -3.56 21.89
C GLU A 29 -42.85 -2.61 21.24
N ARG A 30 -43.69 -1.93 22.03
CA ARG A 30 -44.67 -0.98 21.51
C ARG A 30 -44.04 0.32 21.03
N GLU A 31 -43.03 0.82 21.74
CA GLU A 31 -42.49 2.17 21.51
C GLU A 31 -41.24 2.19 20.65
N LEU A 32 -40.37 1.17 20.67
CA LEU A 32 -39.12 1.15 19.91
C LEU A 32 -39.16 0.26 18.67
N ALA A 33 -39.96 -0.81 18.66
CA ALA A 33 -40.05 -1.70 17.48
C ALA A 33 -40.54 -0.98 16.21
N PRO A 34 -41.50 -0.03 16.27
CA PRO A 34 -41.88 0.76 15.08
C PRO A 34 -40.72 1.61 14.55
N PHE A 35 -39.94 2.28 15.41
CA PHE A 35 -38.79 3.08 14.99
C PHE A 35 -37.68 2.23 14.38
N VAL A 36 -37.41 1.05 14.95
CA VAL A 36 -36.43 0.11 14.40
C VAL A 36 -36.91 -0.44 13.06
N ALA A 37 -38.20 -0.75 12.93
CA ALA A 37 -38.77 -1.21 11.67
C ALA A 37 -38.70 -0.11 10.58
N ASP A 38 -39.03 1.13 10.92
CA ASP A 38 -38.97 2.28 10.01
C ASP A 38 -37.53 2.57 9.58
N TYR A 39 -36.58 2.60 10.52
CA TYR A 39 -35.16 2.77 10.22
C TYR A 39 -34.62 1.67 9.30
N ILE A 40 -34.97 0.41 9.57
CA ILE A 40 -34.58 -0.72 8.71
C ILE A 40 -35.27 -0.62 7.34
N ASN A 41 -36.51 -0.16 7.26
CA ASN A 41 -37.22 0.03 5.98
C ASN A 41 -36.58 1.11 5.10
N GLU A 42 -35.91 2.10 5.70
CA GLU A 42 -35.16 3.14 4.98
C GLU A 42 -33.78 2.68 4.48
N LEU A 43 -33.27 1.54 4.94
CA LEU A 43 -31.99 1.00 4.48
C LEU A 43 -32.13 0.45 3.05
N VAL A 44 -31.36 1.03 2.13
CA VAL A 44 -31.35 0.65 0.70
C VAL A 44 -30.60 -0.67 0.49
N GLY A 45 -31.20 -1.61 -0.26
CA GLY A 45 -30.54 -2.83 -0.73
C GLY A 45 -30.73 -4.08 0.14
N LEU A 46 -31.69 -4.06 1.08
CA LEU A 46 -32.03 -5.21 1.92
C LEU A 46 -32.55 -6.43 1.13
N ASP A 47 -33.15 -6.19 -0.03
CA ASP A 47 -33.64 -7.19 -0.99
C ASP A 47 -32.51 -7.97 -1.67
N LYS A 48 -31.27 -7.48 -1.59
CA LYS A 48 -30.07 -8.11 -2.18
C LYS A 48 -29.32 -9.03 -1.21
N LEU A 49 -29.77 -9.12 0.04
CA LEU A 49 -29.15 -9.97 1.05
C LEU A 49 -29.54 -11.45 0.81
N PRO A 50 -28.69 -12.42 1.20
CA PRO A 50 -29.07 -13.83 1.16
C PRO A 50 -30.32 -14.10 2.01
N SER A 51 -31.15 -15.08 1.60
CA SER A 51 -32.48 -15.34 2.18
C SER A 51 -32.49 -15.56 3.70
N GLY A 52 -31.43 -16.14 4.27
CA GLY A 52 -31.27 -16.28 5.73
C GLY A 52 -31.17 -14.93 6.47
N PHE A 53 -30.46 -13.96 5.89
CA PHE A 53 -30.36 -12.61 6.45
C PHE A 53 -31.64 -11.82 6.28
N GLN A 54 -32.36 -12.00 5.16
CA GLN A 54 -33.68 -11.40 4.97
C GLN A 54 -34.70 -11.93 5.99
N SER A 55 -34.66 -13.23 6.28
CA SER A 55 -35.52 -13.86 7.30
C SER A 55 -35.22 -13.32 8.70
N LEU A 56 -33.93 -13.19 9.05
CA LEU A 56 -33.51 -12.60 10.32
C LEU A 56 -33.96 -11.14 10.44
N ILE A 57 -33.77 -10.32 9.41
CA ILE A 57 -34.22 -8.93 9.35
C ILE A 57 -35.75 -8.82 9.42
N GLY A 58 -36.47 -9.75 8.79
CA GLY A 58 -37.93 -9.84 8.90
C GLY A 58 -38.40 -10.17 10.32
N GLN A 59 -37.74 -11.10 11.01
CA GLN A 59 -37.97 -11.35 12.44
C GLN A 59 -37.60 -10.14 13.29
N ILE A 60 -36.66 -9.31 12.82
CA ILE A 60 -36.28 -8.08 13.50
C ILE A 60 -37.32 -6.96 13.37
N LYS A 61 -37.95 -6.85 12.20
CA LYS A 61 -39.06 -5.93 11.96
C LYS A 61 -40.33 -6.28 12.74
N SER A 62 -40.46 -7.52 13.22
CA SER A 62 -41.65 -8.01 13.92
C SER A 62 -41.27 -9.08 14.94
N PRO A 63 -40.66 -8.69 16.08
CA PRO A 63 -40.34 -9.65 17.14
C PRO A 63 -41.61 -10.25 17.70
N THR A 64 -41.70 -11.58 17.73
CA THR A 64 -42.90 -12.31 18.18
C THR A 64 -42.70 -13.09 19.47
N GLN A 65 -41.48 -13.16 20.05
CA GLN A 65 -41.18 -13.84 21.31
C GLN A 65 -40.02 -13.22 22.12
N GLN A 66 -40.05 -13.45 23.43
CA GLN A 66 -39.12 -12.91 24.46
C GLN A 66 -37.63 -13.30 24.24
N ALA A 67 -37.36 -14.45 23.60
CA ALA A 67 -36.01 -14.88 23.25
C ALA A 67 -35.46 -14.12 22.03
N THR A 68 -36.34 -13.75 21.10
CA THR A 68 -36.00 -12.95 19.92
C THR A 68 -35.72 -11.52 20.33
N ALA A 69 -36.44 -10.92 21.28
CA ALA A 69 -36.21 -9.55 21.76
C ALA A 69 -34.77 -9.30 22.27
N ASN A 70 -34.16 -10.25 22.99
CA ASN A 70 -32.78 -10.08 23.48
C ASN A 70 -31.72 -10.23 22.37
N VAL A 71 -31.93 -11.15 21.41
CA VAL A 71 -31.05 -11.31 20.24
C VAL A 71 -31.23 -10.16 19.25
N LEU A 72 -32.46 -9.69 19.11
CA LEU A 72 -32.87 -8.49 18.40
C LEU A 72 -32.16 -7.26 18.94
N MET A 73 -32.17 -7.05 20.26
CA MET A 73 -31.49 -5.91 20.87
C MET A 73 -29.99 -5.93 20.60
N ARG A 74 -29.34 -7.09 20.69
CA ARG A 74 -27.90 -7.19 20.42
C ARG A 74 -27.57 -7.02 18.95
N PHE A 75 -28.30 -7.68 18.05
CA PHE A 75 -28.09 -7.56 16.62
C PHE A 75 -28.48 -6.18 16.08
N ALA A 76 -29.60 -5.61 16.53
CA ALA A 76 -30.01 -4.25 16.19
C ALA A 76 -29.02 -3.23 16.77
N SER A 77 -28.48 -3.43 17.97
CA SER A 77 -27.40 -2.59 18.51
C SER A 77 -26.14 -2.71 17.67
N GLU A 78 -25.66 -3.91 17.32
CA GLU A 78 -24.44 -4.08 16.52
C GLU A 78 -24.59 -3.59 15.07
N VAL A 79 -25.75 -3.80 14.45
CA VAL A 79 -26.05 -3.29 13.11
C VAL A 79 -26.29 -1.78 13.14
N ALA A 80 -26.99 -1.25 14.14
CA ALA A 80 -27.11 0.19 14.33
C ALA A 80 -25.73 0.80 14.57
N ASP A 81 -24.90 0.27 15.48
CA ASP A 81 -23.56 0.80 15.74
C ASP A 81 -22.67 0.77 14.49
N ASN A 82 -22.74 -0.28 13.66
CA ASN A 82 -21.97 -0.37 12.42
C ASN A 82 -22.53 0.48 11.27
N VAL A 83 -23.85 0.62 11.15
CA VAL A 83 -24.50 1.41 10.08
C VAL A 83 -24.52 2.89 10.46
N VAL A 84 -24.94 3.22 11.69
CA VAL A 84 -24.82 4.56 12.28
C VAL A 84 -23.36 4.98 12.27
N GLY A 85 -22.40 4.14 12.69
CA GLY A 85 -20.98 4.44 12.57
C GLY A 85 -20.59 4.85 11.14
N LYS A 86 -20.91 4.04 10.14
CA LYS A 86 -20.55 4.32 8.74
C LYS A 86 -21.32 5.47 8.09
N VAL A 87 -22.55 5.76 8.51
CA VAL A 87 -23.39 6.86 8.00
C VAL A 87 -23.10 8.17 8.73
N THR A 88 -22.71 8.10 10.01
CA THR A 88 -22.32 9.27 10.81
C THR A 88 -20.85 9.64 10.59
N ASP A 89 -19.99 8.70 10.17
CA ASP A 89 -18.57 8.95 9.87
C ASP A 89 -18.36 10.17 8.95
N PRO A 90 -19.07 10.34 7.81
CA PRO A 90 -19.00 11.57 7.02
C PRO A 90 -19.53 12.81 7.75
N ALA A 91 -20.55 12.68 8.59
CA ALA A 91 -21.20 13.79 9.31
C ALA A 91 -20.38 14.31 10.50
N ILE A 92 -19.64 13.42 11.19
CA ILE A 92 -18.74 13.77 12.29
C ILE A 92 -17.32 14.12 11.80
N ARG A 93 -17.01 13.86 10.52
CA ARG A 93 -15.71 14.16 9.91
C ARG A 93 -15.32 15.63 10.00
N PRO A 94 -16.21 16.63 9.75
CA PRO A 94 -15.87 18.03 9.91
C PRO A 94 -15.49 18.40 11.35
N ALA A 95 -16.18 17.82 12.34
CA ALA A 95 -15.83 18.01 13.75
C ALA A 95 -14.47 17.36 14.09
N SER A 96 -14.21 16.17 13.55
CA SER A 96 -12.91 15.51 13.66
C SER A 96 -11.80 16.34 13.01
N TYR A 97 -12.02 16.89 11.82
CA TYR A 97 -11.07 17.79 11.15
C TYR A 97 -10.86 19.09 11.91
N ALA A 98 -11.90 19.70 12.47
CA ALA A 98 -11.78 20.90 13.31
C ALA A 98 -11.00 20.63 14.59
N SER A 99 -11.22 19.46 15.22
CA SER A 99 -10.46 18.99 16.37
C SER A 99 -8.98 18.80 16.01
N GLU A 100 -8.69 18.09 14.92
CA GLU A 100 -7.31 17.89 14.45
C GLU A 100 -6.62 19.19 14.05
N ALA A 101 -7.35 20.15 13.48
CA ALA A 101 -6.83 21.48 13.18
C ALA A 101 -6.56 22.30 14.45
N HIS A 102 -7.22 22.01 15.58
CA HIS A 102 -6.98 22.68 16.85
C HIS A 102 -5.83 22.06 17.62
N PHE A 103 -5.83 20.72 17.76
CA PHE A 103 -4.83 20.00 18.55
C PHE A 103 -3.56 19.68 17.78
N HIS A 104 -3.61 19.70 16.44
CA HIS A 104 -2.50 19.31 15.56
C HIS A 104 -1.89 17.96 15.99
N SER A 105 -2.76 16.95 16.18
CA SER A 105 -2.34 15.66 16.74
C SER A 105 -1.44 14.89 15.76
N LEU A 106 -1.66 15.08 14.46
CA LEU A 106 -0.81 14.54 13.41
C LEU A 106 0.54 15.24 13.39
N LYS A 107 1.60 14.43 13.43
CA LYS A 107 2.99 14.87 13.39
C LYS A 107 3.72 14.16 12.26
N LEU A 108 4.83 14.75 11.82
CA LEU A 108 5.71 14.12 10.85
C LEU A 108 6.16 12.75 11.38
N ASN A 109 6.05 11.71 10.56
CA ASN A 109 6.59 10.41 10.94
C ASN A 109 8.13 10.39 10.80
N ALA A 110 8.77 9.35 11.31
CA ALA A 110 10.22 9.16 11.29
C ALA A 110 10.82 9.33 9.87
N GLY A 111 10.20 8.73 8.84
CA GLY A 111 10.71 8.79 7.47
C GLY A 111 10.58 10.17 6.83
N GLN A 112 9.46 10.87 7.08
CA GLN A 112 9.26 12.24 6.66
C GLN A 112 10.26 13.18 7.34
N ALA A 113 10.49 13.00 8.65
CA ALA A 113 11.49 13.75 9.40
C ALA A 113 12.90 13.49 8.86
N ALA A 114 13.30 12.23 8.63
CA ALA A 114 14.59 11.85 8.04
C ALA A 114 14.80 12.51 6.66
N THR A 115 13.76 12.53 5.83
CA THR A 115 13.80 13.16 4.49
C THR A 115 13.96 14.68 4.57
N LEU A 116 13.25 15.33 5.48
CA LEU A 116 13.37 16.79 5.66
C LEU A 116 14.69 17.18 6.29
N PHE A 117 15.20 16.36 7.21
CA PHE A 117 16.49 16.55 7.87
C PHE A 117 17.64 16.43 6.86
N SER A 118 17.63 15.41 5.98
CA SER A 118 18.65 15.26 4.92
C SER A 118 18.68 16.45 3.96
N ARG A 119 17.55 17.11 3.75
CA ARG A 119 17.42 18.33 2.93
C ARG A 119 17.70 19.63 3.69
N LYS A 120 18.15 19.55 4.94
CA LYS A 120 18.38 20.69 5.86
C LYS A 120 17.14 21.60 6.00
N LYS A 121 15.95 21.01 6.00
CA LYS A 121 14.67 21.74 6.12
C LYS A 121 14.10 21.78 7.54
N ILE A 122 14.62 20.93 8.42
CA ILE A 122 14.29 20.92 9.85
C ILE A 122 15.59 20.88 10.67
N LEU A 123 15.50 21.29 11.92
CA LEU A 123 16.59 21.24 12.88
C LEU A 123 16.81 19.82 13.41
N GLU A 124 18.01 19.55 13.91
CA GLU A 124 18.37 18.25 14.49
C GLU A 124 17.50 17.89 15.69
N ASP A 125 17.21 18.84 16.58
CA ASP A 125 16.32 18.62 17.73
C ASP A 125 14.92 18.15 17.31
N MET A 126 14.37 18.75 16.24
CA MET A 126 13.08 18.35 15.70
C MET A 126 13.15 16.96 15.08
N TYR A 127 14.25 16.61 14.41
CA TYR A 127 14.46 15.27 13.88
C TYR A 127 14.55 14.23 15.02
N ASN A 128 15.35 14.50 16.05
CA ASN A 128 15.54 13.63 17.20
C ASN A 128 14.22 13.40 17.97
N GLU A 129 13.41 14.44 18.14
CA GLU A 129 12.09 14.33 18.76
C GLU A 129 11.17 13.37 17.98
N ARG A 130 11.11 13.50 16.64
CA ARG A 130 10.25 12.66 15.79
C ARG A 130 10.72 11.21 15.73
N ILE A 131 12.03 10.98 15.74
CA ILE A 131 12.59 9.63 15.77
C ILE A 131 12.39 8.98 17.14
N GLY A 132 12.55 9.74 18.22
CA GLY A 132 12.25 9.28 19.57
C GLY A 132 10.78 8.88 19.75
N TRP A 133 9.84 9.62 19.15
CA TRP A 133 8.43 9.25 19.16
C TRP A 133 8.12 7.95 18.41
N ALA A 134 8.93 7.59 17.41
CA ALA A 134 8.82 6.32 16.71
C ALA A 134 9.45 5.15 17.49
N GLY A 135 10.10 5.42 18.63
CA GLY A 135 10.66 4.41 19.52
C GLY A 135 12.08 3.96 19.19
N TYR A 136 12.77 4.63 18.26
CA TYR A 136 14.15 4.30 17.93
C TYR A 136 15.11 4.79 19.02
N GLU A 137 16.09 3.96 19.34
CA GLU A 137 17.26 4.36 20.14
C GLU A 137 18.11 5.38 19.35
N PRO A 138 18.87 6.31 19.99
CA PRO A 138 19.66 7.31 19.25
C PRO A 138 20.68 6.72 18.27
N VAL A 139 21.21 5.53 18.56
CA VAL A 139 22.12 4.83 17.64
C VAL A 139 21.35 4.32 16.41
N GLU A 140 20.20 3.70 16.62
CA GLU A 140 19.33 3.22 15.54
C GLU A 140 18.72 4.36 14.72
N ALA A 141 18.47 5.53 15.33
CA ALA A 141 18.05 6.74 14.65
C ALA A 141 18.99 7.09 13.50
N LYS A 142 20.30 7.04 13.76
CA LYS A 142 21.33 7.30 12.75
C LYS A 142 21.27 6.29 11.62
N PHE A 143 21.17 4.99 11.93
CA PHE A 143 21.07 3.94 10.90
C PHE A 143 19.77 4.04 10.09
N TYR A 144 18.65 4.38 10.73
CA TYR A 144 17.39 4.65 10.05
C TYR A 144 17.50 5.84 9.10
N TYR A 145 18.19 6.89 9.50
CA TYR A 145 18.44 8.03 8.62
C TYR A 145 19.39 7.70 7.48
N ASP A 146 20.45 6.95 7.74
CA ASP A 146 21.39 6.51 6.71
C ASP A 146 20.73 5.55 5.71
N SER A 147 19.78 4.71 6.12
CA SER A 147 19.03 3.84 5.21
C SER A 147 18.05 4.60 4.29
N MET A 148 17.62 5.80 4.70
CA MET A 148 16.78 6.68 3.89
C MET A 148 17.57 7.52 2.89
N ARG A 149 18.91 7.54 3.00
CA ARG A 149 19.75 8.25 2.03
C ARG A 149 19.81 7.45 0.72
N PRO A 150 19.65 8.10 -0.44
CA PRO A 150 19.90 7.45 -1.71
C PRO A 150 21.33 6.92 -1.74
N TYR A 151 21.47 5.62 -1.96
CA TYR A 151 22.77 4.98 -2.19
C TYR A 151 22.90 4.65 -3.69
N PRO A 152 24.10 4.77 -4.28
CA PRO A 152 24.32 4.40 -5.68
C PRO A 152 23.91 2.96 -5.97
N THR A 153 23.41 2.70 -7.17
CA THR A 153 23.05 1.34 -7.57
C THR A 153 24.31 0.51 -7.88
N ILE A 154 24.20 -0.82 -7.88
CA ILE A 154 25.35 -1.70 -8.19
C ILE A 154 26.00 -1.34 -9.55
N PRO A 155 25.26 -1.09 -10.65
CA PRO A 155 25.84 -0.61 -11.90
C PRO A 155 26.65 0.68 -11.78
N ASP A 156 26.17 1.65 -11.00
CA ASP A 156 26.88 2.92 -10.77
C ASP A 156 28.18 2.68 -9.99
N LEU A 157 28.15 1.76 -9.01
CA LEU A 157 29.32 1.38 -8.22
C LEU A 157 30.34 0.60 -9.05
N VAL A 158 29.89 -0.25 -9.97
CA VAL A 158 30.75 -0.93 -10.95
C VAL A 158 31.43 0.10 -11.85
N LEU A 159 30.68 1.08 -12.37
CA LEU A 159 31.24 2.16 -13.19
C LEU A 159 32.25 3.00 -12.40
N TYR A 160 31.88 3.43 -11.19
CA TYR A 160 32.77 4.16 -10.27
C TYR A 160 34.07 3.39 -10.03
N SER A 161 33.96 2.09 -9.75
CA SER A 161 35.09 1.21 -9.49
C SER A 161 35.99 1.03 -10.71
N ARG A 162 35.45 1.06 -11.94
CA ARG A 162 36.26 1.05 -13.17
C ARG A 162 37.07 2.34 -13.35
N TYR A 163 36.52 3.50 -12.98
CA TYR A 163 37.19 4.79 -13.18
C TYR A 163 38.21 5.14 -12.09
N LEU A 164 37.97 4.73 -10.84
CA LEU A 164 38.83 5.08 -9.71
C LEU A 164 39.69 3.91 -9.20
N GLY A 165 39.36 2.68 -9.58
CA GLY A 165 40.12 1.47 -9.27
C GLY A 165 40.87 0.92 -10.48
N ASP A 166 41.01 -0.41 -10.54
CA ASP A 166 41.54 -1.10 -11.71
C ASP A 166 40.40 -1.40 -12.71
N PRO A 167 40.42 -0.86 -13.94
CA PRO A 167 39.42 -1.12 -14.96
C PRO A 167 39.25 -2.61 -15.31
N LYS A 168 40.30 -3.42 -15.11
CA LYS A 168 40.31 -4.87 -15.38
C LYS A 168 39.95 -5.72 -14.17
N ASN A 169 39.96 -5.15 -12.97
CA ASN A 169 39.62 -5.83 -11.71
C ASN A 169 38.77 -4.92 -10.81
N VAL A 170 37.50 -4.81 -11.20
CA VAL A 170 36.52 -3.93 -10.55
C VAL A 170 36.19 -4.39 -9.14
N TRP A 171 36.20 -5.71 -8.91
CA TRP A 171 35.90 -6.35 -7.63
C TRP A 171 36.64 -5.72 -6.45
N SER A 172 37.95 -5.50 -6.59
CA SER A 172 38.83 -4.98 -5.53
C SER A 172 38.45 -3.60 -4.96
N THR A 173 37.67 -2.83 -5.71
CA THR A 173 37.16 -1.51 -5.29
C THR A 173 35.69 -1.61 -4.89
N LEU A 174 34.90 -2.43 -5.60
CA LEU A 174 33.49 -2.64 -5.33
C LEU A 174 33.24 -3.29 -3.95
N GLU A 175 34.01 -4.32 -3.59
CA GLU A 175 33.85 -5.07 -2.32
C GLU A 175 34.01 -4.20 -1.06
N LYS A 176 34.70 -3.07 -1.19
CA LYS A 176 34.90 -2.11 -0.09
C LYS A 176 33.69 -1.20 0.12
N LEU A 177 32.82 -1.10 -0.88
CA LEU A 177 31.71 -0.15 -0.95
C LEU A 177 30.35 -0.85 -0.82
N TYR A 178 30.25 -2.10 -1.25
CA TYR A 178 28.99 -2.84 -1.25
C TYR A 178 29.23 -4.34 -1.13
N ASP A 179 28.36 -4.99 -0.37
CA ASP A 179 28.35 -6.44 -0.20
C ASP A 179 27.62 -7.09 -1.38
N VAL A 180 28.37 -7.39 -2.45
CA VAL A 180 27.87 -8.10 -3.63
C VAL A 180 28.19 -9.58 -3.48
N ASP A 181 27.21 -10.45 -3.71
CA ASP A 181 27.47 -11.90 -3.75
C ASP A 181 28.50 -12.23 -4.85
N PRO A 182 29.60 -12.95 -4.54
CA PRO A 182 30.58 -13.35 -5.54
C PRO A 182 30.00 -14.15 -6.72
N THR A 183 28.86 -14.82 -6.52
CA THR A 183 28.11 -15.57 -7.54
C THR A 183 27.41 -14.66 -8.53
N ASP A 184 26.87 -13.53 -8.06
CA ASP A 184 26.14 -12.56 -8.87
C ASP A 184 27.07 -11.52 -9.51
N TYR A 185 28.25 -11.31 -8.94
CA TYR A 185 29.24 -10.35 -9.43
C TYR A 185 29.54 -10.44 -10.93
N PRO A 186 29.75 -11.63 -11.53
CA PRO A 186 30.01 -11.74 -12.97
C PRO A 186 28.91 -11.13 -13.85
N ILE A 187 27.66 -11.19 -13.38
CA ILE A 187 26.51 -10.59 -14.08
C ILE A 187 26.64 -9.06 -14.05
N TRP A 188 26.90 -8.49 -12.88
CA TRP A 188 27.06 -7.05 -12.70
C TRP A 188 28.27 -6.49 -13.43
N GLU A 189 29.39 -7.21 -13.40
CA GLU A 189 30.60 -6.84 -14.12
C GLU A 189 30.33 -6.76 -15.62
N TRP A 190 29.64 -7.77 -16.17
CA TRP A 190 29.26 -7.82 -17.58
C TRP A 190 28.28 -6.70 -17.95
N LEU A 191 27.25 -6.45 -17.14
CA LEU A 191 26.28 -5.36 -17.36
C LEU A 191 26.94 -3.98 -17.34
N GLY A 192 28.01 -3.80 -16.57
CA GLY A 192 28.79 -2.57 -16.51
C GLY A 192 29.74 -2.35 -17.69
N LEU A 193 29.84 -3.29 -18.65
CA LEU A 193 30.66 -3.12 -19.84
C LEU A 193 29.94 -2.34 -20.93
N GLN A 194 30.69 -1.43 -21.57
CA GLN A 194 30.27 -0.85 -22.85
C GLN A 194 30.41 -1.91 -23.94
N ARG A 195 29.41 -2.00 -24.80
CA ARG A 195 29.33 -2.95 -25.91
C ARG A 195 29.24 -2.19 -27.22
N ILE A 196 29.66 -2.83 -28.30
CA ILE A 196 29.48 -2.27 -29.64
C ILE A 196 27.98 -2.09 -29.87
N ASN A 197 27.57 -0.89 -30.27
CA ASN A 197 26.19 -0.61 -30.67
C ASN A 197 26.00 -0.80 -32.18
N THR A 198 24.75 -0.84 -32.63
CA THR A 198 24.40 -1.10 -34.04
C THR A 198 25.14 -0.17 -35.02
N ILE A 199 25.26 1.12 -34.68
CA ILE A 199 25.92 2.13 -35.54
C ILE A 199 27.44 1.88 -35.62
N GLN A 200 28.05 1.51 -34.50
CA GLN A 200 29.47 1.15 -34.45
C GLN A 200 29.73 -0.13 -35.26
N ALA A 201 28.88 -1.15 -35.13
CA ALA A 201 28.97 -2.38 -35.92
C ALA A 201 28.84 -2.09 -37.43
N GLN A 202 27.86 -1.30 -37.85
CA GLN A 202 27.70 -0.86 -39.25
C GLN A 202 28.91 -0.06 -39.76
N THR A 203 29.51 0.75 -38.90
CA THR A 203 30.72 1.52 -39.23
C THR A 203 31.93 0.60 -39.42
N LEU A 204 32.09 -0.42 -38.57
CA LEU A 204 33.15 -1.42 -38.69
C LEU A 204 32.99 -2.27 -39.96
N LEU A 205 31.75 -2.61 -40.34
CA LEU A 205 31.45 -3.25 -41.63
C LEU A 205 31.85 -2.35 -42.81
N LYS A 206 31.40 -1.08 -42.83
CA LYS A 206 31.74 -0.13 -43.90
C LYS A 206 33.24 0.12 -44.05
N ARG A 207 33.99 0.04 -42.94
CA ARG A 207 35.46 0.17 -42.94
C ARG A 207 36.18 -1.11 -43.38
N GLY A 208 35.46 -2.19 -43.64
CA GLY A 208 36.02 -3.49 -44.01
C GLY A 208 36.71 -4.21 -42.85
N PHE A 209 36.49 -3.78 -41.60
CA PHE A 209 37.03 -4.48 -40.43
C PHE A 209 36.18 -5.71 -40.07
N TYR A 210 34.85 -5.57 -40.13
CA TYR A 210 33.94 -6.71 -40.04
C TYR A 210 33.66 -7.28 -41.42
N THR A 211 33.68 -8.61 -41.52
CA THR A 211 32.99 -9.32 -42.60
C THR A 211 31.48 -9.27 -42.37
N GLU A 212 30.67 -9.62 -43.37
CA GLU A 212 29.21 -9.73 -43.18
C GLU A 212 28.85 -10.74 -42.08
N TYR A 213 29.58 -11.85 -42.01
CA TYR A 213 29.40 -12.86 -40.96
C TYR A 213 29.71 -12.29 -39.56
N ASP A 214 30.81 -11.54 -39.41
CA ASP A 214 31.14 -10.91 -38.12
C ASP A 214 30.10 -9.85 -37.72
N PHE A 215 29.60 -9.09 -38.69
CA PHE A 215 28.57 -8.09 -38.48
C PHE A 215 27.25 -8.72 -38.01
N TYR A 216 26.80 -9.79 -38.67
CA TYR A 216 25.56 -10.50 -38.31
C TYR A 216 25.62 -11.09 -36.90
N ASN A 217 26.72 -11.76 -36.56
CA ASN A 217 26.92 -12.25 -35.19
C ASN A 217 26.89 -11.12 -34.14
N GLU A 218 27.42 -9.94 -34.45
CA GLU A 218 27.44 -8.82 -33.50
C GLU A 218 26.05 -8.17 -33.34
N ILE A 219 25.27 -8.02 -34.42
CA ILE A 219 23.90 -7.49 -34.33
C ILE A 219 22.93 -8.48 -33.64
N GLU A 220 23.12 -9.79 -33.79
CA GLU A 220 22.41 -10.81 -33.01
C GLU A 220 22.68 -10.65 -31.52
N ARG A 221 23.95 -10.47 -31.12
CA ARG A 221 24.34 -10.22 -29.72
C ARG A 221 23.76 -8.92 -29.16
N ILE A 222 23.61 -7.90 -30.00
CA ILE A 222 22.93 -6.64 -29.63
C ILE A 222 21.42 -6.86 -29.44
N GLY A 223 20.83 -7.86 -30.11
CA GLY A 223 19.44 -8.28 -29.96
C GLY A 223 18.57 -8.09 -31.20
N TRP A 224 19.17 -7.88 -32.38
CA TRP A 224 18.41 -7.89 -33.64
C TRP A 224 18.03 -9.33 -34.01
N PRO A 225 16.81 -9.55 -34.53
CA PRO A 225 16.40 -10.87 -34.99
C PRO A 225 16.94 -11.17 -36.38
N ASP A 226 17.10 -12.46 -36.68
CA ASP A 226 17.72 -12.97 -37.93
C ASP A 226 17.13 -12.39 -39.22
N PHE A 227 15.82 -12.15 -39.23
CA PHE A 227 15.12 -11.64 -40.41
C PHE A 227 15.38 -10.15 -40.69
N GLU A 228 15.99 -9.40 -39.75
CA GLU A 228 16.34 -7.99 -39.94
C GLU A 228 17.81 -7.78 -40.31
N HIS A 229 18.63 -8.83 -40.36
CA HIS A 229 20.08 -8.69 -40.56
C HIS A 229 20.44 -7.95 -41.85
N GLU A 230 19.84 -8.36 -42.97
CA GLU A 230 20.03 -7.72 -44.27
C GLU A 230 19.51 -6.27 -44.25
N THR A 231 18.33 -6.03 -43.67
CA THR A 231 17.75 -4.68 -43.54
C THR A 231 18.69 -3.74 -42.78
N ILE A 232 19.21 -4.19 -41.64
CA ILE A 232 20.12 -3.41 -40.80
C ILE A 232 21.49 -3.24 -41.48
N ARG A 233 21.93 -4.21 -42.30
CA ARG A 233 23.12 -4.04 -43.16
C ARG A 233 22.91 -2.93 -44.18
N GLU A 234 21.78 -2.93 -44.89
CA GLU A 234 21.51 -1.93 -45.93
C GLU A 234 21.39 -0.52 -45.35
N LEU A 235 20.85 -0.36 -44.14
CA LEU A 235 20.84 0.93 -43.43
C LEU A 235 22.25 1.50 -43.18
N ALA A 236 23.29 0.66 -43.19
CA ALA A 236 24.66 1.12 -43.12
C ALA A 236 25.01 2.02 -44.32
N TYR A 237 24.46 1.74 -45.50
CA TYR A 237 24.76 2.50 -46.73
C TYR A 237 23.76 3.64 -46.90
N ILE A 238 24.02 4.76 -46.23
CA ILE A 238 23.34 6.02 -46.55
C ILE A 238 23.88 6.49 -47.90
N LEU A 239 23.03 6.49 -48.93
CA LEU A 239 23.29 7.17 -50.20
C LEU A 239 23.67 8.63 -49.88
N PRO A 240 24.88 9.10 -50.23
CA PRO A 240 25.23 10.49 -50.03
C PRO A 240 24.20 11.36 -50.75
N ASN A 241 23.89 12.54 -50.20
CA ASN A 241 23.08 13.52 -50.93
C ASN A 241 23.72 13.70 -52.31
N PRO A 242 23.01 13.42 -53.42
CA PRO A 242 23.57 13.51 -54.76
C PRO A 242 24.21 14.87 -55.04
N MET A 243 23.74 15.95 -54.41
CA MET A 243 24.33 17.29 -54.54
C MET A 243 25.77 17.41 -54.03
N LEU A 244 26.23 16.53 -53.12
CA LEU A 244 27.60 16.52 -52.60
C LEU A 244 28.56 15.67 -53.43
N LEU A 245 28.05 14.86 -54.37
CA LEU A 245 28.85 14.01 -55.25
C LEU A 245 29.14 14.66 -56.62
N VAL A 246 28.57 15.83 -56.92
CA VAL A 246 28.71 16.54 -58.20
C VAL A 246 29.37 17.92 -58.03
N GLN A 247 30.14 18.14 -56.95
CA GLN A 247 31.02 19.30 -56.79
C GLN A 247 32.47 18.89 -57.05
#